data_AF-A0A413FD16-F1
#
_entry.id   AF-A0A413FD16-F1
#
_cell.length_a   1.000
_cell.length_b   1.000
_cell.length_c   1.000
_cell.angle_alpha   90.00
_cell.angle_beta   90.00
_cell.angle_gamma   90.00
#
_symmetry.space_group_name_H-M   'P 1'
#
loop_
_entity.id
_entity.type
_entity.pdbx_description
1 polymer ?
#
loop_
_entity_poly.entity_id
_entity_poly.type
_entity_poly.pdbx_seq_one_letter_code
_entity_poly.pdbx_strand_id
1 'polypeptide(L)'
;MAAKKERGRFSLRFNIGDPVQRAAVELLELQPPHSKSQYIANAITYYNANFADDPQPLKAMAPVIDRAAIEAIVREIMRQETGQTEKPAPASGVCRMEEGKAASTSNVQAQKPEYIPEVGEAPEIDDVTRNLIASTMAAFRR
;
A
#
# COMPACT_ATOMS: atom_id res chain seq x y z
N MET A 1 -13.79 53.71 -13.22
CA MET A 1 -14.51 52.93 -12.18
C MET A 1 -14.27 51.45 -12.46
N ALA A 2 -13.34 50.81 -11.75
CA ALA A 2 -13.13 49.36 -11.92
C ALA A 2 -14.31 48.62 -11.29
N ALA A 3 -14.98 47.74 -12.06
CA ALA A 3 -16.08 46.94 -11.56
C ALA A 3 -15.58 46.12 -10.35
N LYS A 4 -16.13 46.39 -9.17
CA LYS A 4 -15.85 45.59 -7.97
C LYS A 4 -16.19 44.14 -8.30
N LYS A 5 -15.23 43.23 -8.06
CA LYS A 5 -15.41 41.79 -8.18
C LYS A 5 -16.72 41.41 -7.48
N GLU A 6 -17.64 40.81 -8.23
CA GLU A 6 -18.94 40.40 -7.71
C GLU A 6 -18.74 39.48 -6.51
N ARG A 7 -19.24 39.89 -5.34
CA ARG A 7 -19.10 39.13 -4.11
C ARG A 7 -19.79 37.77 -4.27
N GLY A 8 -19.07 36.69 -4.01
CA GLY A 8 -19.58 35.31 -4.14
C GLY A 8 -19.29 34.65 -5.48
N ARG A 9 -18.74 35.37 -6.46
CA ARG A 9 -18.31 34.77 -7.75
C ARG A 9 -16.88 34.22 -7.64
N PHE A 10 -16.77 32.90 -7.72
CA PHE A 10 -15.49 32.19 -7.74
C PHE A 10 -15.39 31.29 -8.97
N SER A 11 -14.19 31.21 -9.55
CA SER A 11 -13.86 30.28 -10.63
C SER A 11 -12.70 29.42 -10.14
N LEU A 12 -12.87 28.10 -10.19
CA LEU A 12 -11.90 27.12 -9.70
C LEU A 12 -11.45 26.24 -10.86
N ARG A 13 -10.15 25.94 -10.91
CA ARG A 13 -9.57 24.94 -11.81
C ARG A 13 -8.72 24.00 -10.97
N PHE A 14 -9.10 22.73 -10.96
CA PHE A 14 -8.37 21.71 -10.22
C PHE A 14 -7.18 21.19 -11.02
N ASN A 15 -6.07 20.92 -10.33
CA ASN A 15 -4.93 20.23 -10.91
C ASN A 15 -5.12 18.71 -10.82
N ILE A 16 -5.38 18.05 -11.94
CA ILE A 16 -5.56 16.59 -11.99
C ILE A 16 -4.26 15.82 -11.64
N GLY A 17 -3.10 16.48 -11.70
CA GLY A 17 -1.83 15.92 -11.25
C GLY A 17 -1.71 15.80 -9.73
N ASP A 18 -2.46 16.61 -8.98
CA ASP A 18 -2.53 16.53 -7.51
C ASP A 18 -3.59 15.49 -7.13
N PRO A 19 -3.23 14.43 -6.38
CA PRO A 19 -4.16 13.35 -6.09
C PRO A 19 -5.32 13.77 -5.17
N VAL A 20 -5.12 14.76 -4.28
CA VAL A 20 -6.20 15.29 -3.43
C VAL A 20 -7.20 16.05 -4.28
N GLN A 21 -6.70 16.89 -5.19
CA GLN A 21 -7.57 17.66 -6.10
C GLN A 21 -8.26 16.77 -7.13
N ARG A 22 -7.61 15.70 -7.60
CA ARG A 22 -8.23 14.69 -8.44
C ARG A 22 -9.42 14.02 -7.75
N ALA A 23 -9.23 13.55 -6.52
CA ALA A 23 -10.32 12.96 -5.73
C ALA A 23 -11.48 13.97 -5.53
N ALA A 24 -11.17 15.25 -5.28
CA ALA A 24 -12.20 16.29 -5.20
C ALA A 24 -12.97 16.47 -6.52
N VAL A 25 -12.30 16.39 -7.67
CA VAL A 25 -12.97 16.43 -9.00
C VAL A 25 -13.91 15.25 -9.18
N GLU A 26 -13.45 14.03 -8.89
CA GLU A 26 -14.27 12.81 -8.99
C GLU A 26 -15.55 12.94 -8.15
N LEU A 27 -15.44 13.41 -6.90
CA LEU A 27 -16.60 13.67 -6.03
C LEU A 27 -17.55 14.73 -6.60
N LEU A 28 -17.02 15.78 -7.23
CA LEU A 28 -17.82 16.86 -7.84
C LEU A 28 -18.52 16.41 -9.13
N GLU A 29 -17.90 15.52 -9.90
CA GLU A 29 -18.48 14.96 -11.14
C GLU A 29 -19.67 14.05 -10.85
N LEU A 30 -19.65 13.33 -9.72
CA LEU A 30 -20.79 12.54 -9.23
C LEU A 30 -21.98 13.39 -8.79
N GLN A 31 -21.78 14.69 -8.52
CA GLN A 31 -22.87 15.54 -8.05
C GLN A 31 -23.88 15.83 -9.18
N PRO A 32 -25.19 15.89 -8.86
CA PRO A 32 -26.23 16.26 -9.81
C PRO A 32 -25.95 17.58 -10.56
N PRO A 33 -26.63 17.82 -11.69
CA PRO A 33 -26.59 19.12 -12.36
C PRO A 33 -26.89 20.26 -11.38
N HIS A 34 -26.11 21.34 -11.46
CA HIS A 34 -26.28 22.57 -10.67
C HIS A 34 -26.12 22.45 -9.13
N SER A 35 -25.61 21.33 -8.59
CA SER A 35 -25.42 21.16 -7.13
C SER A 35 -23.96 21.30 -6.64
N LYS A 36 -22.99 21.34 -7.55
CA LYS A 36 -21.55 21.39 -7.23
C LYS A 36 -21.19 22.56 -6.30
N SER A 37 -21.77 23.74 -6.50
CA SER A 37 -21.52 24.91 -5.63
C SER A 37 -22.00 24.68 -4.20
N GLN A 38 -23.19 24.08 -4.03
CA GLN A 38 -23.72 23.76 -2.72
C GLN A 38 -22.90 22.67 -2.03
N TYR A 39 -22.47 21.66 -2.78
CA TYR A 39 -21.61 20.60 -2.26
C TYR A 39 -20.29 21.17 -1.72
N ILE A 40 -19.64 22.06 -2.49
CA ILE A 40 -18.41 22.76 -2.07
C ILE A 40 -18.67 23.60 -0.80
N ALA A 41 -19.78 24.34 -0.74
CA ALA A 41 -20.13 25.14 0.42
C ALA A 41 -20.32 24.28 1.68
N ASN A 42 -21.02 23.15 1.56
CA ASN A 42 -21.23 22.20 2.64
C ASN A 42 -19.90 21.61 3.12
N ALA A 43 -19.04 21.18 2.19
CA ALA A 43 -17.73 20.61 2.50
C ALA A 43 -16.82 21.61 3.26
N ILE A 44 -16.75 22.86 2.80
CA ILE A 44 -15.95 23.92 3.47
C ILE A 44 -16.50 24.21 4.86
N THR A 45 -17.83 24.29 5.01
CA THR A 45 -18.48 24.57 6.29
C THR A 45 -18.23 23.43 7.27
N TYR A 46 -18.40 22.19 6.83
CA TYR A 46 -18.13 21.00 7.62
C TYR A 46 -16.66 20.92 8.04
N TYR A 47 -15.72 21.16 7.11
CA TYR A 47 -14.30 21.11 7.43
C TYR A 47 -13.94 22.11 8.52
N ASN A 48 -14.34 23.37 8.38
CA ASN A 48 -14.08 24.39 9.40
C ASN A 48 -14.77 24.08 10.72
N ALA A 49 -15.98 23.51 10.72
CA ALA A 49 -16.68 23.19 11.95
C ALA A 49 -16.04 22.05 12.75
N ASN A 50 -15.33 21.12 12.09
CA ASN A 50 -14.82 19.91 12.72
C ASN A 50 -13.28 19.89 12.86
N PHE A 51 -12.56 20.67 12.05
CA PHE A 51 -11.10 20.61 11.96
C PHE A 51 -10.43 22.00 11.96
N ALA A 52 -11.12 23.06 12.41
CA ALA A 52 -10.54 24.42 12.42
C ALA A 52 -9.27 24.54 13.28
N ASP A 53 -9.23 23.88 14.43
CA ASP A 53 -8.13 23.99 15.39
C ASP A 53 -6.97 23.03 15.08
N ASP A 54 -7.25 21.92 14.38
CA ASP A 54 -6.26 20.93 13.95
C ASP A 54 -6.56 20.50 12.50
N PRO A 55 -6.08 21.27 11.51
CA PRO A 55 -6.31 20.96 10.11
C PRO A 55 -5.57 19.68 9.75
N GLN A 56 -6.30 18.57 9.70
CA GLN A 56 -5.72 17.31 9.27
C GLN A 56 -5.42 17.39 7.76
N PRO A 57 -4.17 17.11 7.34
CA PRO A 57 -3.87 16.98 5.93
C PRO A 57 -4.69 15.80 5.39
N LEU A 58 -5.59 16.08 4.45
CA LEU A 58 -6.26 15.05 3.66
C LEU A 58 -5.17 14.34 2.86
N LYS A 59 -4.56 13.31 3.45
CA LYS A 59 -3.65 12.43 2.74
C LYS A 59 -4.48 11.79 1.65
N ALA A 60 -4.28 12.20 0.40
CA ALA A 60 -4.72 11.38 -0.70
C ALA A 60 -4.22 9.97 -0.41
N MET A 61 -5.08 8.97 -0.54
CA MET A 61 -4.69 7.57 -0.47
C MET A 61 -3.77 7.28 -1.66
N ALA A 62 -2.54 7.78 -1.62
CA ALA A 62 -1.46 7.12 -2.34
C ALA A 62 -1.48 5.70 -1.79
N PRO A 63 -1.55 4.65 -2.65
CA PRO A 63 -1.38 3.31 -2.17
C PRO A 63 -0.03 3.27 -1.47
N VAL A 64 -0.08 3.21 -0.14
CA VAL A 64 1.09 2.94 0.67
C VAL A 64 1.36 1.47 0.41
N ILE A 65 2.08 1.20 -0.67
CA ILE A 65 2.59 -0.14 -0.92
C ILE A 65 3.52 -0.40 0.27
N ASP A 66 3.11 -1.33 1.13
CA ASP A 66 3.87 -1.68 2.32
C ASP A 66 5.29 -2.07 1.92
N ARG A 67 6.27 -1.63 2.70
CA ARG A 67 7.68 -2.01 2.52
C ARG A 67 7.82 -3.53 2.49
N ALA A 68 7.06 -4.26 3.32
CA ALA A 68 7.07 -5.72 3.32
C ALA A 68 6.56 -6.30 1.99
N ALA A 69 5.54 -5.69 1.38
CA ALA A 69 5.02 -6.09 0.08
C ALA A 69 6.03 -5.86 -1.05
N ILE A 70 6.74 -4.72 -1.04
CA ILE A 70 7.84 -4.45 -1.99
C ILE A 70 8.95 -5.48 -1.83
N GLU A 71 9.37 -5.77 -0.59
CA GLU A 71 10.40 -6.78 -0.32
C GLU A 71 10.00 -8.18 -0.78
N ALA A 72 8.73 -8.56 -0.59
CA ALA A 72 8.21 -9.84 -1.06
C ALA A 72 8.28 -9.95 -2.60
N ILE A 73 7.89 -8.89 -3.32
CA ILE A 73 7.99 -8.85 -4.80
C ILE A 73 9.45 -8.97 -5.25
N VAL A 74 10.35 -8.19 -4.64
CA VAL A 74 11.77 -8.21 -4.98
C VAL A 74 12.35 -9.61 -4.76
N ARG A 75 12.07 -10.26 -3.61
CA ARG A 75 12.51 -11.63 -3.34
C ARG A 75 11.96 -12.63 -4.36
N GLU A 76 10.69 -12.50 -4.74
CA GLU A 76 10.07 -13.38 -5.72
C GLU A 76 10.67 -13.21 -7.12
N ILE A 77 10.93 -11.97 -7.56
CA ILE A 77 11.63 -11.70 -8.83
C ILE A 77 13.02 -12.34 -8.82
N MET A 78 13.78 -12.17 -7.73
CA MET A 78 15.11 -12.79 -7.59
C MET A 78 15.04 -14.32 -7.64
N ARG A 79 14.01 -14.94 -7.04
CA ARG A 79 13.82 -16.40 -7.08
C ARG A 79 13.54 -16.91 -8.49
N GLN A 80 12.68 -16.22 -9.24
CA GLN A 80 12.34 -16.59 -10.61
C GLN A 80 13.55 -16.48 -11.55
N GLU A 81 14.37 -15.45 -11.39
CA GLU A 81 15.56 -15.23 -12.22
C GLU A 81 16.72 -16.19 -11.89
N THR A 82 16.84 -16.63 -10.64
CA THR A 82 17.88 -17.58 -10.20
C THR A 82 17.52 -19.04 -10.49
N GLY A 83 16.42 -19.32 -11.19
CA GLY A 83 16.09 -20.65 -11.71
C GLY A 83 15.69 -21.70 -10.67
N GLN A 84 15.47 -21.30 -9.41
CA GLN A 84 14.99 -22.20 -8.35
C GLN A 84 13.46 -22.36 -8.46
N THR A 85 13.03 -23.04 -9.52
CA THR A 85 11.74 -23.72 -9.56
C THR A 85 11.88 -24.94 -8.66
N GLU A 86 11.59 -24.82 -7.37
CA GLU A 86 11.37 -25.99 -6.51
C GLU A 86 10.13 -26.72 -7.04
N LYS A 87 10.39 -27.66 -7.96
CA LYS A 87 9.45 -28.68 -8.38
C LYS A 87 9.21 -29.60 -7.18
N PRO A 88 7.98 -29.72 -6.64
CA PRO A 88 7.74 -30.71 -5.60
C PRO A 88 7.80 -32.09 -6.26
N ALA A 89 8.80 -32.89 -5.89
CA ALA A 89 8.85 -34.31 -6.23
C ALA A 89 8.21 -35.13 -5.09
N PRO A 90 7.41 -36.15 -5.42
CA PRO A 90 6.54 -36.83 -4.47
C PRO A 90 7.26 -37.86 -3.59
N ALA A 91 6.62 -38.16 -2.46
CA ALA A 91 7.04 -39.04 -1.37
C ALA A 91 7.49 -40.46 -1.77
N SER A 92 8.41 -41.04 -0.98
CA SER A 92 8.26 -42.38 -0.37
C SER A 92 9.53 -42.80 0.42
N GLY A 93 9.37 -43.45 1.59
CA GLY A 93 10.26 -44.56 1.95
C GLY A 93 11.01 -44.58 3.29
N VAL A 94 10.29 -44.73 4.42
CA VAL A 94 10.53 -45.72 5.51
C VAL A 94 11.88 -45.80 6.28
N CYS A 95 11.78 -45.43 7.57
CA CYS A 95 12.27 -46.02 8.84
C CYS A 95 13.70 -46.56 9.07
N ARG A 96 14.33 -46.10 10.16
CA ARG A 96 14.73 -46.99 11.29
C ARG A 96 14.92 -46.22 12.61
N MET A 97 14.31 -46.74 13.69
CA MET A 97 14.57 -46.40 15.09
C MET A 97 15.82 -47.15 15.59
N GLU A 98 16.50 -46.62 16.61
CA GLU A 98 16.86 -47.32 17.86
C GLU A 98 17.49 -46.34 18.87
N GLU A 99 17.41 -46.73 20.13
CA GLU A 99 17.31 -45.98 21.38
C GLU A 99 18.67 -45.72 22.08
N GLY A 100 18.78 -44.70 22.96
CA GLY A 100 20.00 -44.43 23.73
C GLY A 100 19.95 -43.29 24.77
N LYS A 101 19.63 -43.65 26.01
CA LYS A 101 19.45 -42.90 27.28
C LYS A 101 20.68 -42.12 27.82
N ALA A 102 20.47 -40.89 28.35
CA ALA A 102 20.84 -40.40 29.71
C ALA A 102 21.24 -38.89 29.83
N ALA A 103 20.37 -38.13 30.52
CA ALA A 103 20.59 -37.05 31.51
C ALA A 103 21.57 -35.84 31.30
N SER A 104 20.94 -34.65 31.36
CA SER A 104 21.29 -33.45 32.18
C SER A 104 22.61 -32.70 31.97
N THR A 105 22.55 -31.44 31.51
CA THR A 105 22.64 -30.22 32.36
C THR A 105 22.79 -28.92 31.54
N SER A 106 22.26 -27.85 32.13
CA SER A 106 22.51 -26.42 31.90
C SER A 106 21.93 -25.73 30.66
N ASN A 107 20.86 -25.02 30.98
CA ASN A 107 20.16 -23.94 30.33
C ASN A 107 21.07 -22.73 30.03
N VAL A 108 21.14 -22.26 28.77
CA VAL A 108 21.32 -20.83 28.46
C VAL A 108 20.39 -20.47 27.29
N GLN A 109 19.44 -19.63 27.64
CA GLN A 109 18.37 -19.08 26.84
C GLN A 109 18.90 -17.96 25.93
N ALA A 110 18.75 -18.13 24.62
CA ALA A 110 18.72 -17.03 23.66
C ALA A 110 17.47 -17.22 22.79
N GLN A 111 16.44 -16.43 23.08
CA GLN A 111 15.10 -16.54 22.52
C GLN A 111 15.12 -16.30 21.01
N LYS A 112 14.70 -17.30 20.24
CA LYS A 112 14.30 -17.19 18.85
C LYS A 112 12.88 -16.62 18.82
N PRO A 113 12.59 -15.48 18.17
CA PRO A 113 11.20 -15.10 17.91
C PRO A 113 10.60 -16.13 16.96
N GLU A 114 9.64 -16.87 17.49
CA GLU A 114 8.82 -17.82 16.77
C GLU A 114 7.86 -17.03 15.88
N TYR A 115 8.24 -16.83 14.62
CA TYR A 115 7.35 -16.25 13.62
C TYR A 115 6.38 -17.32 13.16
N ILE A 116 5.16 -17.26 13.68
CA ILE A 116 4.01 -17.96 13.14
C ILE A 116 3.64 -17.24 11.83
N PRO A 117 3.69 -17.89 10.66
CA PRO A 117 3.14 -17.28 9.45
C PRO A 117 1.62 -17.30 9.56
N GLU A 118 1.04 -16.16 9.92
CA GLU A 118 -0.37 -15.88 9.61
C GLU A 118 -0.52 -15.95 8.08
N VAL A 119 -1.30 -16.92 7.63
CA VAL A 119 -1.71 -17.09 6.23
C VAL A 119 -2.69 -15.96 5.92
N GLY A 120 -2.17 -14.77 5.66
CA GLY A 120 -2.90 -13.66 5.07
C GLY A 120 -2.62 -13.65 3.57
N GLU A 121 -3.68 -13.67 2.75
CA GLU A 121 -3.60 -13.53 1.29
C GLU A 121 -2.62 -12.43 0.91
N ALA A 122 -1.67 -12.78 0.03
CA ALA A 122 -0.75 -11.81 -0.52
C ALA A 122 -1.57 -10.68 -1.17
N PRO A 123 -1.26 -9.39 -0.88
CA PRO A 123 -1.90 -8.30 -1.59
C PRO A 123 -1.75 -8.55 -3.09
N GLU A 124 -2.87 -8.60 -3.80
CA GLU A 124 -2.89 -8.79 -5.25
C GLU A 124 -2.33 -7.52 -5.89
N ILE A 125 -1.02 -7.52 -6.12
CA ILE A 125 -0.29 -6.41 -6.72
C ILE A 125 -0.37 -6.57 -8.23
N ASP A 126 -0.73 -5.49 -8.91
CA ASP A 126 -0.93 -5.48 -10.35
C ASP A 126 0.37 -5.76 -11.13
N ASP A 127 0.23 -6.38 -12.30
CA ASP A 127 1.35 -6.72 -13.16
C ASP A 127 2.15 -5.48 -13.61
N VAL A 128 1.51 -4.31 -13.69
CA VAL A 128 2.21 -3.07 -14.07
C VAL A 128 3.19 -2.66 -12.97
N THR A 129 2.76 -2.66 -11.71
CA THR A 129 3.64 -2.43 -10.55
C THR A 129 4.75 -3.47 -10.47
N ARG A 130 4.45 -4.75 -10.69
CA ARG A 130 5.46 -5.82 -10.69
C ARG A 130 6.52 -5.60 -11.76
N ASN A 131 6.12 -5.27 -12.99
CA ASN A 131 7.03 -5.00 -14.11
C ASN A 131 7.89 -3.75 -13.87
N LEU A 132 7.32 -2.71 -13.25
CA LEU A 132 8.04 -1.49 -12.90
C LEU A 132 9.17 -1.79 -11.90
N ILE A 133 8.90 -2.61 -10.88
CA ILE A 133 9.91 -3.04 -9.90
C ILE A 133 11.01 -3.86 -10.59
N ALA A 134 10.65 -4.83 -11.44
CA ALA A 134 11.61 -5.64 -12.18
C ALA A 134 12.53 -4.80 -13.08
N SER A 135 11.97 -3.84 -13.83
CA SER A 135 12.74 -2.92 -14.67
C SER A 135 13.71 -2.06 -13.86
N THR A 136 13.26 -1.58 -12.70
CA THR A 136 14.10 -0.81 -11.78
C THR A 136 15.25 -1.65 -11.24
N MET A 137 14.98 -2.90 -10.81
CA MET A 137 16.01 -3.82 -10.34
C MET A 137 17.08 -4.09 -11.41
N ALA A 138 16.66 -4.28 -12.66
CA ALA A 138 17.58 -4.53 -13.76
C ALA A 138 18.58 -3.38 -13.99
N ALA A 139 18.18 -2.12 -13.75
CA ALA A 139 19.04 -0.95 -13.91
C ALA A 139 20.25 -0.93 -12.95
N PHE A 140 20.18 -1.64 -11.82
CA PHE A 140 21.26 -1.72 -10.82
C PHE A 140 22.14 -2.96 -10.95
N ARG A 141 21.86 -3.84 -11.92
CA ARG A 141 22.70 -5.01 -12.22
C ARG A 141 23.82 -4.58 -13.17
N ARG A 142 24.95 -4.17 -12.60
CA ARG A 142 26.21 -3.95 -13.33
C ARG A 142 27.19 -5.09 -13.03
#